data_AF-A0A023G8K1-F1
#
_entry.id   AF-A0A023G8K1-F1
#
_cell.length_a   1.000
_cell.length_b   1.000
_cell.length_c   1.000
_cell.angle_alpha   90.00
_cell.angle_beta   90.00
_cell.angle_gamma   90.00
#
_symmetry.space_group_name_H-M   'P 1'
#
loop_
_entity.id
_entity.type
_entity.pdbx_description
1 polymer ?
#
loop_
_entity_poly.entity_id
_entity_poly.type
_entity_poly.pdbx_seq_one_letter_code
_entity_poly.pdbx_strand_id
1 'polypeptide(L)'
;VTTDFEDLMIVAALVDEPFLSTADIKRELNLKASENVIRLRLQEAGLACWNGNTRLSLTPAYKAMRLKFARTHSSWTVEQWQRVVFTNESTICCKWDKSKHSWRVLQNWNDPVFVRQLTASNYPFINVWTMVTYQGLGPIVRVENGSLTPEDYIKLIDNVMVPFLLDGPFQDGGFILQQDATSTYASDEVRSHLQAHEFEQLCWPPKCEDLSAIRSAWGVVKERLWRRRLTEVTPDNMWALIEKEWNKLKGMPNLVRSFYATIPDKIQEVIELKGGAISQKEPTNTDAPDGVSANVADWKHSAETAEDQDDDL
;
A
#
# COMPACT_ATOMS: atom_id res chain seq x y z
N VAL A 1 -29.24 14.09 13.19
CA VAL A 1 -28.54 14.02 14.49
C VAL A 1 -28.68 12.60 14.97
N THR A 2 -27.58 11.98 15.38
CA THR A 2 -27.52 10.64 15.98
C THR A 2 -27.36 10.76 17.49
N THR A 3 -27.79 9.74 18.23
CA THR A 3 -27.57 9.62 19.68
C THR A 3 -26.20 9.01 19.98
N ASP A 4 -25.67 9.19 21.20
CA ASP A 4 -24.39 8.60 21.61
C ASP A 4 -24.37 7.07 21.47
N PHE A 5 -25.53 6.42 21.68
CA PHE A 5 -25.68 4.99 21.46
C PHE A 5 -25.61 4.61 19.97
N GLU A 6 -26.26 5.39 19.09
CA GLU A 6 -26.15 5.19 17.64
C GLU A 6 -24.71 5.44 17.17
N ASP A 7 -24.01 6.41 17.74
CA ASP A 7 -22.60 6.70 17.41
C ASP A 7 -21.69 5.51 17.80
N LEU A 8 -21.91 4.92 18.97
CA LEU A 8 -21.24 3.68 19.39
C LEU A 8 -21.55 2.51 18.45
N MET A 9 -22.81 2.35 18.03
CA MET A 9 -23.21 1.28 17.10
C MET A 9 -22.61 1.47 15.71
N ILE A 10 -22.53 2.71 15.22
CA ILE A 10 -21.88 3.05 13.96
C ILE A 10 -20.40 2.65 13.98
N VAL A 11 -19.71 2.97 15.08
CA VAL A 11 -18.31 2.58 15.30
C VAL A 11 -18.18 1.05 15.38
N ALA A 12 -19.03 0.40 16.18
CA ALA A 12 -19.01 -1.04 16.37
C ALA A 12 -19.23 -1.81 15.06
N ALA A 13 -20.17 -1.37 14.21
CA ALA A 13 -20.44 -2.00 12.93
C ALA A 13 -19.21 -1.97 12.00
N LEU A 14 -18.50 -0.83 11.94
CA LEU A 14 -17.30 -0.73 11.11
C LEU A 14 -16.10 -1.48 11.72
N VAL A 15 -16.01 -1.55 13.05
CA VAL A 15 -15.04 -2.41 13.71
C VAL A 15 -15.34 -3.86 13.33
N ASP A 16 -16.56 -4.36 13.49
CA ASP A 16 -16.93 -5.74 13.15
C ASP A 16 -16.70 -6.08 11.66
N GLU A 17 -17.09 -5.17 10.76
CA GLU A 17 -16.98 -5.35 9.32
C GLU A 17 -16.31 -4.14 8.63
N PRO A 18 -14.95 -4.13 8.51
CA PRO A 18 -14.16 -3.00 8.00
C PRO A 18 -14.46 -2.55 6.56
N PHE A 19 -15.25 -3.32 5.81
CA PHE A 19 -15.58 -3.10 4.41
C PHE A 19 -17.01 -2.55 4.20
N LEU A 20 -17.76 -2.30 5.29
CA LEU A 20 -19.10 -1.74 5.17
C LEU A 20 -19.05 -0.32 4.59
N SER A 21 -19.93 -0.07 3.60
CA SER A 21 -20.15 1.30 3.15
C SER A 21 -21.03 2.07 4.14
N THR A 22 -21.02 3.40 4.08
CA THR A 22 -21.95 4.23 4.88
C THR A 22 -23.41 3.89 4.61
N ALA A 23 -23.73 3.46 3.38
CA ALA A 23 -25.05 2.98 3.00
C ALA A 23 -25.39 1.63 3.66
N ASP A 24 -24.43 0.70 3.73
CA ASP A 24 -24.62 -0.59 4.40
C ASP A 24 -24.81 -0.40 5.91
N ILE A 25 -23.96 0.41 6.58
CA ILE A 25 -24.11 0.75 8.01
C ILE A 25 -25.47 1.36 8.29
N LYS A 26 -25.90 2.31 7.45
CA LYS A 26 -27.22 2.94 7.58
C LYS A 26 -28.35 1.91 7.50
N ARG A 27 -28.26 0.98 6.54
CA ARG A 27 -29.27 -0.06 6.31
C ARG A 27 -29.30 -1.07 7.45
N GLU A 28 -28.14 -1.56 7.88
CA GLU A 28 -28.01 -2.59 8.91
C GLU A 28 -28.42 -2.09 10.29
N LEU A 29 -28.00 -0.87 10.65
CA LEU A 29 -28.37 -0.23 11.91
C LEU A 29 -29.72 0.49 11.85
N ASN A 30 -30.43 0.43 10.72
CA ASN A 30 -31.70 1.11 10.44
C ASN A 30 -31.71 2.59 10.87
N LEU A 31 -30.61 3.29 10.58
CA LEU A 31 -30.39 4.65 11.05
C LEU A 31 -31.21 5.65 10.22
N LYS A 32 -31.91 6.56 10.92
CA LYS A 32 -32.58 7.71 10.29
C LYS A 32 -31.59 8.77 9.82
N ALA A 33 -30.34 8.70 10.26
CA ALA A 33 -29.28 9.64 9.90
C ALA A 33 -28.92 9.56 8.41
N SER A 34 -28.42 10.67 7.86
CA SER A 34 -27.85 10.67 6.51
C SER A 34 -26.47 9.99 6.52
N GLU A 35 -26.06 9.46 5.37
CA GLU A 35 -24.72 8.87 5.23
C GLU A 35 -23.59 9.86 5.54
N ASN A 36 -23.82 11.16 5.32
CA ASN A 36 -22.87 12.22 5.69
C ASN A 36 -22.72 12.33 7.22
N VAL A 37 -23.80 12.18 7.98
CA VAL A 37 -23.74 12.19 9.45
C VAL A 37 -23.00 10.96 9.94
N ILE A 38 -23.31 9.77 9.40
CA ILE A 38 -22.60 8.53 9.74
C ILE A 38 -21.10 8.68 9.46
N ARG A 39 -20.73 9.24 8.30
CA ARG A 39 -19.33 9.51 7.94
C ARG A 39 -18.64 10.45 8.93
N LEU A 40 -19.33 11.50 9.38
CA LEU A 40 -18.80 12.46 10.33
C LEU A 40 -18.57 11.82 11.70
N ARG A 41 -19.48 10.97 12.18
CA ARG A 41 -19.32 10.23 13.44
C ARG A 41 -18.17 9.24 13.41
N LEU A 42 -18.06 8.52 12.30
CA LEU A 42 -16.90 7.68 12.05
C LEU A 42 -15.61 8.53 12.09
N GLN A 43 -15.58 9.69 11.42
CA GLN A 43 -14.41 10.60 11.45
C GLN A 43 -14.07 11.11 12.86
N GLU A 44 -15.08 11.50 13.65
CA GLU A 44 -14.91 11.92 15.05
C GLU A 44 -14.35 10.79 15.93
N ALA A 45 -14.72 9.54 15.64
CA ALA A 45 -14.17 8.35 16.28
C ALA A 45 -12.79 7.92 15.73
N GLY A 46 -12.20 8.68 14.81
CA GLY A 46 -10.93 8.34 14.16
C GLY A 46 -11.04 7.26 13.08
N LEU A 47 -12.25 6.90 12.70
CA LEU A 47 -12.60 5.91 11.68
C LEU A 47 -12.97 6.65 10.38
N ALA A 48 -12.02 6.96 9.51
CA ALA A 48 -12.39 7.51 8.20
C ALA A 48 -12.87 6.38 7.27
N CYS A 49 -13.84 6.64 6.38
CA CYS A 49 -14.18 5.69 5.32
C CYS A 49 -13.02 5.66 4.29
N TRP A 50 -12.17 4.64 4.36
CA TRP A 50 -11.00 4.48 3.49
C TRP A 50 -11.40 3.83 2.16
N ASN A 51 -12.23 4.53 1.37
CA ASN A 51 -12.43 4.17 -0.03
C ASN A 51 -11.11 4.36 -0.78
N GLY A 52 -10.32 3.29 -0.96
CA GLY A 52 -9.33 3.00 -2.04
C GLY A 52 -8.28 4.05 -2.44
N ASN A 53 -8.37 5.26 -1.90
CA ASN A 53 -7.74 6.48 -2.37
C ASN A 53 -7.65 7.38 -1.15
N THR A 54 -6.75 7.03 -0.24
CA THR A 54 -6.42 7.82 0.94
C THR A 54 -6.16 9.25 0.51
N ARG A 55 -7.14 10.14 0.68
CA ARG A 55 -6.86 11.57 0.79
C ARG A 55 -6.08 11.71 2.08
N LEU A 56 -4.75 11.76 1.98
CA LEU A 56 -3.87 12.00 3.11
C LEU A 56 -4.44 13.18 3.90
N SER A 57 -4.84 12.94 5.15
CA SER A 57 -5.32 14.01 6.02
C SER A 57 -4.12 14.85 6.43
N LEU A 58 -3.93 15.98 5.75
CA LEU A 58 -2.76 16.84 5.92
C LEU A 58 -3.13 18.09 6.70
N THR A 59 -2.66 18.18 7.94
CA THR A 59 -2.67 19.41 8.72
C THR A 59 -1.80 20.47 8.03
N PRO A 60 -1.98 21.77 8.32
CA PRO A 60 -1.11 22.83 7.79
C PRO A 60 0.37 22.58 8.09
N ALA A 61 0.69 22.01 9.25
CA ALA A 61 2.05 21.65 9.63
C ALA A 61 2.63 20.56 8.70
N TYR A 62 1.86 19.50 8.42
CA TYR A 62 2.29 18.46 7.47
C TYR A 62 2.48 19.01 6.06
N LYS A 63 1.58 19.88 5.58
CA LYS A 63 1.74 20.54 4.28
C LYS A 63 3.02 21.38 4.21
N ALA A 64 3.34 22.12 5.27
CA ALA A 64 4.58 22.92 5.32
C ALA A 64 5.84 22.04 5.24
N MET A 65 5.88 20.92 5.97
CA MET A 65 6.99 19.96 5.90
C MET A 65 7.13 19.33 4.52
N ARG A 66 6.00 18.89 3.93
CA ARG A 66 5.94 18.37 2.56
C ARG A 66 6.45 19.37 1.53
N LEU A 67 6.00 20.61 1.61
CA LEU A 67 6.40 21.68 0.70
C LEU A 67 7.90 22.00 0.83
N LYS A 68 8.43 22.01 2.07
CA LYS A 68 9.87 22.19 2.31
C LYS A 68 10.67 21.08 1.63
N PHE A 69 10.29 19.83 1.86
CA PHE A 69 10.94 18.68 1.23
C PHE A 69 10.90 18.76 -0.30
N ALA A 70 9.73 19.03 -0.87
CA ALA A 70 9.56 19.12 -2.31
C ALA A 70 10.43 20.23 -2.92
N ARG A 71 10.51 21.41 -2.26
CA ARG A 71 11.40 22.50 -2.70
C ARG A 71 12.87 22.11 -2.64
N THR A 72 13.31 21.47 -1.56
CA THR A 72 14.70 21.00 -1.40
C THR A 72 15.13 20.03 -2.51
N HIS A 73 14.22 19.17 -2.96
CA HIS A 73 14.49 18.15 -3.97
C HIS A 73 13.91 18.49 -5.34
N SER A 74 13.48 19.73 -5.58
CA SER A 74 12.84 20.16 -6.83
C SER A 74 13.78 20.09 -8.04
N SER A 75 15.08 20.26 -7.81
CA SER A 75 16.11 20.16 -8.85
C SER A 75 16.66 18.75 -9.03
N TRP A 76 16.20 17.77 -8.24
CA TRP A 76 16.73 16.41 -8.33
C TRP A 76 16.28 15.74 -9.62
N THR A 77 17.25 15.25 -10.39
CA THR A 77 16.96 14.48 -11.61
C THR A 77 16.56 13.04 -11.27
N VAL A 78 16.03 12.32 -12.25
CA VAL A 78 15.70 10.90 -12.08
C VAL A 78 16.95 10.14 -11.63
N GLU A 79 18.12 10.40 -12.21
CA GLU A 79 19.40 9.75 -11.85
C GLU A 79 19.75 9.90 -10.37
N GLN A 80 19.47 11.07 -9.77
CA GLN A 80 19.67 11.25 -8.33
C GLN A 80 18.66 10.42 -7.52
N TRP A 81 17.40 10.37 -7.96
CA TRP A 81 16.39 9.51 -7.35
C TRP A 81 16.69 8.03 -7.50
N GLN A 82 17.42 7.59 -8.54
CA GLN A 82 17.77 6.17 -8.74
C GLN A 82 18.59 5.59 -7.59
N ARG A 83 19.32 6.44 -6.86
CA ARG A 83 20.10 6.07 -5.67
C ARG A 83 19.24 5.84 -4.44
N VAL A 84 18.00 6.31 -4.42
CA VAL A 84 17.11 6.18 -3.27
C VAL A 84 16.55 4.77 -3.21
N VAL A 85 16.66 4.13 -2.04
CA VAL A 85 16.01 2.85 -1.73
C VAL A 85 14.80 3.14 -0.88
N PHE A 86 13.60 2.87 -1.41
CA PHE A 86 12.38 3.00 -0.63
C PHE A 86 12.16 1.74 0.19
N THR A 87 11.74 1.90 1.44
CA THR A 87 11.33 0.81 2.33
C THR A 87 9.95 1.11 2.92
N ASN A 88 9.19 0.07 3.25
CA ASN A 88 7.84 0.24 3.79
C ASN A 88 7.41 -1.00 4.59
N GLU A 89 6.70 -0.74 5.69
CA GLU A 89 5.83 -1.72 6.35
C GLU A 89 4.36 -1.43 6.05
N SER A 90 3.62 -2.45 5.63
CA SER A 90 2.22 -2.36 5.23
C SER A 90 1.38 -3.44 5.88
N THR A 91 0.16 -3.05 6.27
CA THR A 91 -0.90 -3.97 6.69
C THR A 91 -1.82 -4.24 5.51
N ILE A 92 -2.05 -5.52 5.21
CA ILE A 92 -2.88 -5.94 4.08
C ILE A 92 -4.01 -6.84 4.58
N CYS A 93 -5.24 -6.53 4.17
CA CYS A 93 -6.41 -7.38 4.38
C CYS A 93 -7.25 -7.50 3.10
N CYS A 94 -8.01 -8.59 2.96
CA CYS A 94 -8.72 -8.93 1.74
C CYS A 94 -10.14 -9.43 2.04
N LYS A 95 -11.16 -8.87 1.37
CA LYS A 95 -12.56 -9.34 1.40
C LYS A 95 -13.02 -9.79 0.03
N TRP A 96 -13.75 -10.90 -0.06
CA TRP A 96 -14.46 -11.23 -1.28
C TRP A 96 -15.68 -10.32 -1.46
N ASP A 97 -15.74 -9.58 -2.56
CA ASP A 97 -16.92 -8.83 -2.95
C ASP A 97 -17.77 -9.67 -3.90
N LYS A 98 -18.86 -10.22 -3.37
CA LYS A 98 -19.82 -11.03 -4.13
C LYS A 98 -20.45 -10.24 -5.28
N SER A 99 -20.67 -8.93 -5.13
CA SER A 99 -21.33 -8.11 -6.15
C SER A 99 -20.44 -7.84 -7.36
N LYS A 100 -19.13 -7.72 -7.14
CA LYS A 100 -18.14 -7.45 -8.18
C LYS A 100 -17.40 -8.69 -8.67
N HIS A 101 -17.69 -9.85 -8.07
CA HIS A 101 -16.95 -11.09 -8.29
C HIS A 101 -15.42 -10.90 -8.22
N SER A 102 -14.95 -10.09 -7.27
CA SER A 102 -13.55 -9.70 -7.14
C SER A 102 -13.14 -9.62 -5.67
N TRP A 103 -11.84 -9.75 -5.39
CA TRP A 103 -11.33 -9.38 -4.07
C TRP A 103 -11.31 -7.87 -3.93
N ARG A 104 -11.72 -7.35 -2.78
CA ARG A 104 -11.39 -6.03 -2.30
C ARG A 104 -10.18 -6.15 -1.38
N VAL A 105 -9.04 -5.68 -1.87
CA VAL A 105 -7.80 -5.60 -1.08
C VAL A 105 -7.69 -4.22 -0.48
N LEU A 106 -7.55 -4.15 0.84
CA LEU A 106 -7.10 -2.96 1.55
C LEU A 106 -5.63 -3.15 1.89
N GLN A 107 -4.83 -2.15 1.53
CA GLN A 107 -3.46 -2.02 1.97
C GLN A 107 -3.36 -0.65 2.64
N ASN A 108 -2.85 -0.66 3.87
CA ASN A 108 -2.60 0.56 4.62
C ASN A 108 -1.13 0.59 5.06
N TRP A 109 -0.60 1.79 5.11
CA TRP A 109 0.78 2.06 5.49
C TRP A 109 0.87 2.01 7.01
N ASN A 110 1.30 0.87 7.55
CA ASN A 110 1.31 0.45 8.96
C ASN A 110 0.69 1.46 9.96
N ASP A 111 -0.63 1.66 9.89
CA ASP A 111 -1.35 2.60 10.75
C ASP A 111 -1.81 1.86 12.02
N PRO A 112 -1.29 2.22 13.21
CA PRO A 112 -1.66 1.54 14.46
C PRO A 112 -3.16 1.58 14.77
N VAL A 113 -3.89 2.56 14.24
CA VAL A 113 -5.35 2.65 14.40
C VAL A 113 -6.05 1.61 13.52
N PHE A 114 -5.59 1.44 12.28
CA PHE A 114 -6.10 0.43 11.36
C PHE A 114 -5.80 -1.00 11.83
N VAL A 115 -4.57 -1.27 12.28
CA VAL A 115 -4.19 -2.58 12.83
C VAL A 115 -5.07 -2.93 14.03
N ARG A 116 -5.28 -1.98 14.96
CA ARG A 116 -6.14 -2.21 16.14
C ARG A 116 -7.59 -2.52 15.76
N GLN A 117 -8.15 -1.86 14.76
CA GLN A 117 -9.50 -2.16 14.27
C GLN A 117 -9.58 -3.58 13.72
N LEU A 118 -8.64 -3.95 12.86
CA LEU A 118 -8.59 -5.30 12.29
C LEU A 118 -8.44 -6.36 13.38
N THR A 119 -7.60 -6.13 14.39
CA THR A 119 -7.49 -7.03 15.54
C THR A 119 -8.81 -7.14 16.31
N ALA A 120 -9.48 -6.03 16.61
CA ALA A 120 -10.75 -6.04 17.35
C ALA A 120 -11.88 -6.76 16.58
N SER A 121 -11.80 -6.74 15.26
CA SER A 121 -12.78 -7.37 14.34
C SER A 121 -12.55 -8.86 14.08
N ASN A 122 -11.44 -9.44 14.56
CA ASN A 122 -10.96 -10.76 14.16
C ASN A 122 -10.83 -10.94 12.63
N TYR A 123 -10.71 -9.84 11.87
CA TYR A 123 -10.56 -9.90 10.42
C TYR A 123 -9.17 -10.43 10.05
N PRO A 124 -9.02 -11.36 9.10
CA PRO A 124 -7.72 -11.82 8.66
C PRO A 124 -6.90 -10.69 8.00
N PHE A 125 -5.70 -10.45 8.53
CA PHE A 125 -4.74 -9.52 7.95
C PHE A 125 -3.32 -10.05 8.09
N ILE A 126 -2.41 -9.50 7.30
CA ILE A 126 -0.97 -9.71 7.44
C ILE A 126 -0.25 -8.37 7.46
N ASN A 127 0.88 -8.33 8.17
CA ASN A 127 1.83 -7.24 8.08
C ASN A 127 3.03 -7.69 7.26
N VAL A 128 3.51 -6.81 6.39
CA VAL A 128 4.61 -7.11 5.47
C VAL A 128 5.59 -5.95 5.45
N TRP A 129 6.86 -6.28 5.41
CA TRP A 129 7.94 -5.34 5.11
C TRP A 129 8.45 -5.58 3.69
N THR A 130 8.74 -4.51 2.96
CA THR A 130 9.35 -4.63 1.64
C THR A 130 10.21 -3.42 1.29
N MET A 131 11.03 -3.57 0.26
CA MET A 131 11.82 -2.49 -0.31
C MET A 131 11.79 -2.48 -1.83
N VAL A 132 12.07 -1.32 -2.41
CA VAL A 132 12.08 -1.11 -3.86
C VAL A 132 13.26 -0.21 -4.23
N THR A 133 14.07 -0.67 -5.18
CA THR A 133 15.20 0.07 -5.76
C THR A 133 14.89 0.42 -7.21
N TYR A 134 15.62 1.35 -7.82
CA TYR A 134 15.42 1.66 -9.24
C TYR A 134 15.53 0.44 -10.17
N GLN A 135 16.35 -0.53 -9.77
CA GLN A 135 16.67 -1.71 -10.57
C GLN A 135 15.59 -2.79 -10.47
N GLY A 136 14.77 -2.79 -9.42
CA GLY A 136 13.69 -3.74 -9.27
C GLY A 136 13.01 -3.72 -7.90
N LEU A 137 11.97 -4.53 -7.77
CA LEU A 137 11.36 -4.79 -6.46
C LEU A 137 12.32 -5.66 -5.64
N GLY A 138 12.48 -5.30 -4.37
CA GLY A 138 13.29 -6.07 -3.44
C GLY A 138 12.54 -7.23 -2.80
N PRO A 139 13.13 -7.83 -1.74
CA PRO A 139 12.46 -8.82 -0.91
C PRO A 139 11.16 -8.28 -0.32
N ILE A 140 10.22 -9.19 -0.11
CA ILE A 140 9.02 -8.98 0.69
C ILE A 140 9.11 -9.97 1.85
N VAL A 141 8.86 -9.51 3.06
CA VAL A 141 8.99 -10.29 4.29
C VAL A 141 7.69 -10.19 5.08
N ARG A 142 7.15 -11.33 5.51
CA ARG A 142 6.01 -11.36 6.41
C ARG A 142 6.45 -11.03 7.83
N VAL A 143 5.70 -10.17 8.50
CA VAL A 143 5.90 -9.81 9.91
C VAL A 143 4.93 -10.63 10.74
N GLU A 144 5.43 -11.61 11.49
CA GLU A 144 4.60 -12.59 12.19
C GLU A 144 3.96 -12.03 13.48
N ASN A 145 4.65 -11.11 14.18
CA ASN A 145 4.25 -10.63 15.51
C ASN A 145 3.46 -9.31 15.47
N GLY A 146 2.72 -9.06 14.38
CA GLY A 146 2.03 -7.79 14.18
C GLY A 146 3.00 -6.73 13.65
N SER A 147 3.68 -5.99 14.51
CA SER A 147 4.59 -4.90 14.08
C SER A 147 6.03 -5.24 14.37
N LEU A 148 6.95 -4.71 13.56
CA LEU A 148 8.38 -4.87 13.79
C LEU A 148 8.83 -4.14 15.07
N THR A 149 9.52 -4.86 15.96
CA THR A 149 10.27 -4.24 17.06
C THR A 149 11.62 -3.70 16.56
N PRO A 150 12.32 -2.84 17.33
CA PRO A 150 13.65 -2.37 16.95
C PRO A 150 14.63 -3.51 16.68
N GLU A 151 14.61 -4.55 17.52
CA GLU A 151 15.48 -5.72 17.40
C GLU A 151 15.15 -6.54 16.15
N ASP A 152 13.87 -6.75 15.85
CA ASP A 152 13.44 -7.46 14.64
C ASP A 152 13.79 -6.68 13.39
N TYR A 153 13.69 -5.34 13.42
CA TYR A 153 14.10 -4.49 12.30
C TYR A 153 15.61 -4.50 12.08
N ILE A 154 16.42 -4.48 13.14
CA ILE A 154 17.89 -4.63 13.04
C ILE A 154 18.26 -5.96 12.39
N LYS A 155 17.64 -7.07 12.82
CA LYS A 155 17.83 -8.38 12.18
C LYS A 155 17.41 -8.36 10.71
N LEU A 156 16.32 -7.68 10.39
CA LEU A 156 15.86 -7.54 9.01
C LEU A 156 16.88 -6.74 8.17
N ILE A 157 17.46 -5.68 8.73
CA ILE A 157 18.53 -4.91 8.07
C ILE A 157 19.70 -5.85 7.75
N ASP A 158 20.24 -6.55 8.75
CA ASP A 158 21.46 -7.35 8.61
C ASP A 158 21.29 -8.59 7.74
N ASN A 159 20.13 -9.26 7.83
CA ASN A 159 19.92 -10.55 7.17
C ASN A 159 19.18 -10.43 5.82
N VAL A 160 18.50 -9.31 5.55
CA VAL A 160 17.68 -9.15 4.34
C VAL A 160 18.08 -7.91 3.54
N MET A 161 18.10 -6.73 4.18
CA MET A 161 18.32 -5.48 3.46
C MET A 161 19.76 -5.35 2.96
N VAL A 162 20.75 -5.43 3.87
CA VAL A 162 22.16 -5.23 3.54
C VAL A 162 22.65 -6.25 2.52
N PRO A 163 22.42 -7.57 2.69
CA PRO A 163 22.88 -8.56 1.72
C PRO A 163 22.25 -8.32 0.34
N PHE A 164 20.94 -8.06 0.28
CA PHE A 164 20.29 -7.78 -1.00
C PHE A 164 20.87 -6.55 -1.70
N LEU A 165 21.11 -5.45 -0.97
CA LEU A 165 21.59 -4.20 -1.55
C LEU A 165 23.04 -4.32 -2.02
N LEU A 166 23.93 -4.88 -1.18
CA LEU A 166 25.37 -4.94 -1.45
C LEU A 166 25.75 -6.08 -2.39
N ASP A 167 25.03 -7.21 -2.40
CA ASP A 167 25.29 -8.28 -3.39
C ASP A 167 24.55 -8.01 -4.72
N GLY A 168 23.65 -7.03 -4.73
CA GLY A 168 22.78 -6.73 -5.87
C GLY A 168 22.97 -5.31 -6.39
N PRO A 169 21.98 -4.41 -6.20
CA PRO A 169 21.90 -3.15 -6.93
C PRO A 169 22.93 -2.09 -6.54
N PHE A 170 23.56 -2.19 -5.36
CA PHE A 170 24.44 -1.17 -4.82
C PHE A 170 25.68 -1.80 -4.20
N GLN A 171 26.49 -2.48 -5.02
CA GLN A 171 27.74 -3.14 -4.59
C GLN A 171 28.77 -2.17 -4.00
N ASP A 172 28.69 -0.91 -4.38
CA ASP A 172 29.53 0.18 -3.86
C ASP A 172 28.98 0.82 -2.57
N GLY A 173 27.81 0.37 -2.09
CA GLY A 173 27.10 0.99 -0.96
C GLY A 173 26.54 2.38 -1.25
N GLY A 174 26.55 2.84 -2.51
CA GLY A 174 26.23 4.21 -2.92
C GLY A 174 24.76 4.61 -2.92
N PHE A 175 23.94 4.03 -2.02
CA PHE A 175 22.50 4.28 -1.95
C PHE A 175 22.10 5.26 -0.85
N ILE A 176 20.88 5.80 -0.97
CA ILE A 176 20.25 6.67 0.02
C ILE A 176 19.03 5.93 0.56
N LEU A 177 19.02 5.58 1.84
CA LEU A 177 17.91 4.87 2.47
C LEU A 177 16.75 5.83 2.77
N GLN A 178 15.58 5.53 2.21
CA GLN A 178 14.31 6.11 2.63
C GLN A 178 13.58 5.10 3.53
N GLN A 179 13.19 5.57 4.71
CA GLN A 179 12.32 4.85 5.64
C GLN A 179 11.35 5.84 6.29
N ASP A 180 10.21 5.34 6.74
CA ASP A 180 9.24 6.17 7.45
C ASP A 180 9.63 6.39 8.91
N ALA A 181 9.22 7.52 9.47
CA ALA A 181 9.50 7.87 10.87
C ALA A 181 8.52 7.18 11.83
N THR A 182 8.51 5.83 11.85
CA THR A 182 7.80 5.06 12.87
C THR A 182 8.56 5.11 14.20
N SER A 183 7.90 4.84 15.33
CA SER A 183 8.59 4.77 16.64
C SER A 183 9.69 3.72 16.65
N THR A 184 9.49 2.61 15.91
CA THR A 184 10.50 1.56 15.74
C THR A 184 11.72 2.09 14.99
N TYR A 185 11.53 2.69 13.82
CA TYR A 185 12.66 3.07 12.96
C TYR A 185 13.38 4.32 13.46
N ALA A 186 12.69 5.14 14.27
CA ALA A 186 13.25 6.30 14.94
C ALA A 186 13.91 5.98 16.29
N SER A 187 13.91 4.72 16.76
CA SER A 187 14.53 4.33 18.03
C SER A 187 16.05 4.56 18.01
N ASP A 188 16.64 4.80 19.17
CA ASP A 188 18.07 5.06 19.28
C ASP A 188 18.90 3.85 18.86
N GLU A 189 18.41 2.63 19.11
CA GLU A 189 19.06 1.38 18.70
C GLU A 189 19.13 1.27 17.18
N VAL A 190 18.00 1.48 16.48
CA VAL A 190 17.95 1.42 15.01
C VAL A 190 18.81 2.53 14.40
N ARG A 191 18.73 3.76 14.94
CA ARG A 191 19.54 4.89 14.45
C ARG A 191 21.02 4.63 14.59
N SER A 192 21.46 4.09 15.74
CA SER A 192 22.86 3.74 15.99
C SER A 192 23.32 2.63 15.05
N HIS A 193 22.47 1.64 14.79
CA HIS A 193 22.76 0.54 13.87
C HIS A 193 22.95 1.03 12.43
N LEU A 194 22.06 1.89 11.95
CA LEU A 194 22.18 2.48 10.61
C LEU A 194 23.41 3.39 10.46
N GLN A 195 23.80 4.09 11.54
CA GLN A 195 25.03 4.86 11.57
C GLN A 195 26.28 3.98 11.52
N ALA A 196 26.27 2.82 12.18
CA ALA A 196 27.37 1.86 12.14
C ALA A 196 27.59 1.25 10.74
N HIS A 197 26.51 1.14 9.96
CA HIS A 197 26.56 0.76 8.54
C HIS A 197 26.88 1.93 7.59
N GLU A 198 27.08 3.14 8.11
CA GLU A 198 27.37 4.36 7.35
C GLU A 198 26.32 4.70 6.28
N PHE A 199 25.06 4.31 6.49
CA PHE A 199 24.00 4.55 5.50
C PHE A 199 23.65 6.04 5.39
N GLU A 200 23.70 6.56 4.16
CA GLU A 200 23.12 7.86 3.83
C GLU A 200 21.59 7.74 3.94
N GLN A 201 20.94 8.60 4.74
CA GLN A 201 19.49 8.57 4.93
C GLN A 201 18.83 9.79 4.30
N LEU A 202 17.74 9.53 3.57
CA LEU A 202 16.90 10.60 3.03
C LEU A 202 16.08 11.22 4.17
N CYS A 203 16.14 12.54 4.32
CA CYS A 203 15.30 13.27 5.26
C CYS A 203 13.84 13.24 4.80
N TRP A 204 13.14 12.15 5.12
CA TRP A 204 11.79 11.87 4.65
C TRP A 204 10.74 12.46 5.61
N PRO A 205 9.93 13.44 5.17
CA PRO A 205 8.89 14.00 6.02
C PRO A 205 7.71 13.04 6.21
N PRO A 206 6.97 13.14 7.33
CA PRO A 206 5.80 12.32 7.57
C PRO A 206 4.71 12.55 6.51
N LYS A 207 3.85 11.54 6.31
CA LYS A 207 2.71 11.56 5.38
C LYS A 207 3.13 11.88 3.92
N CYS A 208 4.21 11.27 3.44
CA CYS A 208 4.72 11.36 2.05
C CYS A 208 4.63 10.08 1.23
N GLU A 209 3.75 9.18 1.65
CA GLU A 209 3.48 7.89 1.01
C GLU A 209 3.15 8.02 -0.49
N ASP A 210 2.52 9.12 -0.92
CA ASP A 210 2.21 9.44 -2.32
C ASP A 210 3.44 9.70 -3.21
N LEU A 211 4.55 10.15 -2.61
CA LEU A 211 5.82 10.39 -3.28
C LEU A 211 6.67 9.12 -3.43
N SER A 212 6.41 8.08 -2.63
CA SER A 212 7.21 6.85 -2.65
C SER A 212 6.95 5.98 -3.89
N ALA A 213 8.01 5.40 -4.45
CA ALA A 213 7.90 4.41 -5.54
C ALA A 213 7.18 3.12 -5.10
N ILE A 214 7.25 2.77 -3.80
CA ILE A 214 6.57 1.59 -3.24
C ILE A 214 5.05 1.68 -3.39
N ARG A 215 4.49 2.89 -3.28
CA ARG A 215 3.04 3.08 -3.44
C ARG A 215 2.57 2.61 -4.82
N SER A 216 3.34 2.89 -5.87
CA SER A 216 3.03 2.45 -7.22
C SER A 216 3.09 0.93 -7.33
N ALA A 217 4.10 0.29 -6.71
CA ALA A 217 4.20 -1.17 -6.65
C ALA A 217 2.96 -1.81 -5.98
N TRP A 218 2.53 -1.27 -4.84
CA TRP A 218 1.30 -1.73 -4.17
C TRP A 218 0.04 -1.52 -5.01
N GLY A 219 -0.02 -0.44 -5.80
CA GLY A 219 -1.09 -0.23 -6.78
C GLY A 219 -1.25 -1.41 -7.73
N VAL A 220 -0.15 -1.84 -8.35
CA VAL A 220 -0.13 -2.98 -9.29
C VAL A 220 -0.45 -4.31 -8.58
N VAL A 221 0.07 -4.53 -7.37
CA VAL A 221 -0.25 -5.73 -6.57
C VAL A 221 -1.75 -5.80 -6.30
N LYS A 222 -2.36 -4.72 -5.80
CA LYS A 222 -3.81 -4.68 -5.53
C LYS A 222 -4.63 -5.00 -6.78
N GLU A 223 -4.27 -4.41 -7.91
CA GLU A 223 -4.95 -4.63 -9.19
C GLU A 223 -4.89 -6.09 -9.65
N ARG A 224 -3.78 -6.79 -9.37
CA ARG A 224 -3.63 -8.22 -9.66
C ARG A 224 -4.43 -9.08 -8.68
N LEU A 225 -4.40 -8.75 -7.39
CA LEU A 225 -5.14 -9.48 -6.36
C LEU A 225 -6.66 -9.40 -6.56
N TRP A 226 -7.19 -8.26 -7.02
CA TRP A 226 -8.61 -8.10 -7.34
C TRP A 226 -9.11 -9.11 -8.38
N ARG A 227 -8.25 -9.53 -9.31
CA ARG A 227 -8.56 -10.49 -10.38
C ARG A 227 -8.39 -11.96 -10.00
N ARG A 228 -7.92 -12.27 -8.79
CA ARG A 228 -7.70 -13.64 -8.33
C ARG A 228 -8.91 -14.17 -7.58
N ARG A 229 -8.92 -15.46 -7.26
CA ARG A 229 -9.90 -16.06 -6.34
C ARG A 229 -9.14 -16.79 -5.24
N LEU A 230 -9.30 -16.37 -3.99
CA LEU A 230 -8.93 -17.18 -2.83
C LEU A 230 -10.13 -18.05 -2.46
N THR A 231 -9.93 -19.33 -2.21
CA THR A 231 -11.01 -20.22 -1.76
C THR A 231 -11.32 -19.97 -0.29
N GLU A 232 -10.28 -19.70 0.51
CA GLU A 232 -10.35 -19.37 1.94
C GLU A 232 -9.42 -18.21 2.28
N VAL A 233 -9.88 -17.31 3.14
CA VAL A 233 -9.12 -16.13 3.58
C VAL A 233 -8.46 -16.41 4.91
N THR A 234 -7.23 -16.91 4.85
CA THR A 234 -6.35 -17.05 6.02
C THR A 234 -5.12 -16.17 5.84
N PRO A 235 -4.46 -15.74 6.93
CA PRO A 235 -3.18 -15.03 6.84
C PRO A 235 -2.16 -15.74 5.95
N ASP A 236 -2.10 -17.07 6.00
CA ASP A 236 -1.16 -17.88 5.22
C ASP A 236 -1.50 -17.93 3.73
N ASN A 237 -2.77 -18.11 3.38
CA ASN A 237 -3.20 -18.08 1.98
C ASN A 237 -3.03 -16.68 1.37
N MET A 238 -3.28 -15.64 2.18
CA MET A 238 -3.04 -14.26 1.77
C MET A 238 -1.55 -14.01 1.52
N TRP A 239 -0.69 -14.43 2.45
CA TRP A 239 0.76 -14.33 2.31
C TRP A 239 1.23 -15.03 1.04
N ALA A 240 0.86 -16.30 0.84
CA ALA A 240 1.28 -17.07 -0.32
C ALA A 240 0.86 -16.41 -1.65
N LEU A 241 -0.36 -15.83 -1.69
CA LEU A 241 -0.83 -15.12 -2.88
C LEU A 241 -0.07 -13.80 -3.12
N ILE A 242 0.14 -13.01 -2.07
CA ILE A 242 0.86 -11.72 -2.14
C ILE A 242 2.31 -11.96 -2.54
N GLU A 243 2.99 -12.91 -1.89
CA GLU A 243 4.36 -13.30 -2.20
C GLU A 243 4.48 -13.77 -3.66
N LYS A 244 3.55 -14.61 -4.11
CA LYS A 244 3.50 -15.09 -5.51
C LYS A 244 3.35 -13.94 -6.50
N GLU A 245 2.42 -13.01 -6.28
CA GLU A 245 2.22 -11.88 -7.19
C GLU A 245 3.37 -10.86 -7.12
N TRP A 246 3.96 -10.63 -5.95
CA TRP A 246 5.17 -9.81 -5.78
C TRP A 246 6.37 -10.41 -6.53
N ASN A 247 6.59 -11.72 -6.41
CA ASN A 247 7.65 -12.43 -7.11
C ASN A 247 7.48 -12.39 -8.64
N LYS A 248 6.23 -12.43 -9.15
CA LYS A 248 5.98 -12.20 -10.58
C LYS A 248 6.31 -10.78 -11.01
N LEU A 249 6.01 -9.78 -10.18
CA LEU A 249 6.34 -8.38 -10.48
C LEU A 249 7.85 -8.12 -10.44
N LYS A 250 8.60 -8.80 -9.56
CA LYS A 250 10.07 -8.78 -9.57
C LYS A 250 10.66 -9.16 -10.93
N GLY A 251 10.05 -10.12 -11.62
CA GLY A 251 10.48 -10.56 -12.95
C GLY A 251 10.11 -9.61 -14.10
N MET A 252 9.36 -8.53 -13.85
CA MET A 252 8.94 -7.60 -14.91
C MET A 252 10.00 -6.53 -15.17
N PRO A 253 10.63 -6.51 -16.35
CA PRO A 253 11.63 -5.50 -16.67
C PRO A 253 11.00 -4.11 -16.74
N ASN A 254 11.76 -3.09 -16.32
CA ASN A 254 11.40 -1.67 -16.38
C ASN A 254 10.16 -1.23 -15.59
N LEU A 255 9.46 -2.13 -14.90
CA LEU A 255 8.28 -1.79 -14.10
C LEU A 255 8.62 -0.68 -13.09
N VAL A 256 9.66 -0.92 -12.29
CA VAL A 256 10.06 0.02 -11.24
C VAL A 256 10.69 1.29 -11.79
N ARG A 257 11.39 1.21 -12.93
CA ARG A 257 11.95 2.39 -13.58
C ARG A 257 10.88 3.42 -13.92
N SER A 258 9.71 2.94 -14.38
CA SER A 258 8.57 3.84 -14.63
C SER A 258 8.08 4.54 -13.36
N PHE A 259 8.14 3.88 -12.19
CA PHE A 259 7.77 4.50 -10.92
C PHE A 259 8.73 5.63 -10.53
N TYR A 260 10.04 5.41 -10.67
CA TYR A 260 11.06 6.42 -10.37
C TYR A 260 11.00 7.60 -11.34
N ALA A 261 10.70 7.35 -12.61
CA ALA A 261 10.54 8.40 -13.62
C ALA A 261 9.43 9.40 -13.26
N THR A 262 8.40 8.98 -12.49
CA THR A 262 7.33 9.87 -12.03
C THR A 262 7.68 10.74 -10.82
N ILE A 263 8.78 10.45 -10.10
CA ILE A 263 9.07 11.13 -8.83
C ILE A 263 9.28 12.65 -9.03
N PRO A 264 10.06 13.13 -10.03
CA PRO A 264 10.21 14.57 -10.25
C PRO A 264 8.88 15.28 -10.51
N ASP A 265 8.00 14.70 -11.33
CA ASP A 265 6.67 15.26 -11.61
C ASP A 265 5.81 15.33 -10.34
N LYS A 266 5.85 14.27 -9.52
CA LYS A 266 5.16 14.25 -8.22
C LYS A 266 5.68 15.33 -7.26
N ILE A 267 7.01 15.53 -7.22
CA ILE A 267 7.62 16.60 -6.41
C ILE A 267 7.10 17.97 -6.86
N GLN A 268 7.05 18.21 -8.16
CA GLN A 268 6.52 19.45 -8.73
C GLN A 268 5.02 19.64 -8.40
N GLU A 269 4.22 18.58 -8.51
CA GLU A 269 2.80 18.62 -8.14
C GLU A 269 2.59 18.99 -6.66
N VAL A 270 3.42 18.47 -5.74
CA VAL A 270 3.37 18.87 -4.31
C VAL A 270 3.66 20.36 -4.14
N ILE A 271 4.58 20.94 -4.92
CA ILE A 271 4.88 22.37 -4.88
C ILE A 271 3.66 23.18 -5.33
N GLU A 272 3.04 22.79 -6.44
CA GLU A 272 1.85 23.44 -7.00
C GLU A 272 0.66 23.37 -6.04
N LEU A 273 0.49 22.23 -5.37
CA LEU A 273 -0.51 22.01 -4.34
C LEU A 273 -0.15 22.60 -2.97
N LYS A 274 0.96 23.36 -2.88
CA LYS A 274 1.45 23.99 -1.64
C LYS A 274 1.58 22.99 -0.47
N GLY A 275 2.13 21.81 -0.76
CA GLY A 275 2.28 20.72 0.20
C GLY A 275 1.07 19.79 0.28
N GLY A 276 0.06 19.96 -0.57
CA GLY A 276 -1.11 19.08 -0.66
C GLY A 276 -0.79 17.66 -1.08
N ALA A 277 -1.78 16.78 -0.98
CA ALA A 277 -1.69 15.38 -1.37
C ALA A 277 -1.90 15.23 -2.88
N ILE A 278 -1.10 14.39 -3.52
CA ILE A 278 -1.27 14.03 -4.93
C ILE A 278 -2.45 13.07 -5.06
N SER A 279 -3.35 13.34 -6.01
CA SER A 279 -4.45 12.43 -6.32
C SER A 279 -3.98 11.37 -7.32
N GLN A 280 -4.34 10.11 -7.14
CA GLN A 280 -4.20 9.15 -8.23
C GLN A 280 -5.15 9.59 -9.35
N LYS A 281 -4.63 9.81 -10.56
CA LYS A 281 -5.45 9.69 -11.75
C LYS A 281 -5.88 8.22 -11.80
N GLU A 282 -7.16 7.95 -11.55
CA GLU A 282 -7.72 6.65 -11.93
C GLU A 282 -7.40 6.46 -13.41
N PRO A 283 -7.04 5.24 -13.85
CA PRO A 283 -6.89 4.98 -15.28
C PRO A 283 -8.25 5.28 -15.93
N THR A 284 -8.37 6.47 -16.50
CA THR A 284 -9.44 6.79 -17.42
C THR A 284 -9.25 5.87 -18.60
N ASN A 285 -10.31 5.17 -18.97
CA ASN A 285 -10.34 4.20 -20.06
C ASN A 285 -10.23 4.88 -21.44
N THR A 286 -9.29 5.81 -21.62
CA THR A 286 -9.24 6.74 -22.76
C THR A 286 -7.87 6.90 -23.41
N ASP A 287 -6.84 6.18 -23.00
CA ASP A 287 -5.58 6.13 -23.76
C ASP A 287 -5.20 4.68 -24.08
N ALA A 288 -6.05 4.02 -24.87
CA ALA A 288 -5.56 2.95 -25.73
C ALA A 288 -4.79 3.61 -26.89
N PRO A 289 -3.54 3.22 -27.18
CA PRO A 289 -2.87 3.71 -28.38
C PRO A 289 -3.70 3.29 -29.60
N ASP A 290 -4.00 4.26 -30.45
CA ASP A 290 -4.67 4.03 -31.73
C ASP A 290 -3.98 2.89 -32.49
N GLY A 291 -4.74 1.83 -32.75
CA GLY A 291 -4.36 0.83 -33.74
C GLY A 291 -4.11 -0.59 -33.25
N VAL A 292 -5.04 -1.21 -32.52
CA VAL A 292 -5.45 -2.62 -32.74
C VAL A 292 -6.92 -2.76 -32.33
N SER A 293 -7.83 -2.75 -33.30
CA SER A 293 -9.20 -3.19 -33.04
C SER A 293 -9.20 -4.72 -32.93
N ALA A 294 -9.42 -5.24 -31.72
CA ALA A 294 -9.88 -6.60 -31.55
C ALA A 294 -11.24 -6.55 -30.84
N ASN A 295 -12.29 -6.92 -31.58
CA ASN A 295 -13.67 -6.90 -31.12
C ASN A 295 -13.86 -7.77 -29.86
N VAL A 296 -14.60 -7.22 -28.89
CA VAL A 296 -14.98 -7.84 -27.60
C VAL A 296 -16.11 -8.89 -27.77
N ALA A 297 -16.17 -9.58 -28.92
CA ALA A 297 -17.23 -10.55 -29.21
C ALA A 297 -16.76 -12.02 -29.29
N ASP A 298 -15.46 -12.29 -29.40
CA ASP A 298 -14.98 -13.65 -29.75
C ASP A 298 -14.44 -14.49 -28.58
N TRP A 299 -14.62 -14.07 -27.32
CA TRP A 299 -14.06 -14.78 -26.16
C TRP A 299 -15.05 -15.68 -25.40
N LYS A 300 -16.20 -16.00 -26.02
CA LYS A 300 -17.20 -16.93 -25.47
C LYS A 300 -17.09 -18.38 -26.01
N HIS A 301 -16.00 -18.76 -26.66
CA HIS A 301 -15.89 -20.11 -27.28
C HIS A 301 -14.57 -20.87 -26.99
N SER A 302 -13.87 -20.56 -25.90
CA SER A 302 -12.66 -21.33 -25.52
C SER A 302 -12.62 -21.81 -24.07
N ALA A 303 -13.80 -21.97 -23.44
CA ALA A 303 -13.93 -22.56 -22.11
C ALA A 303 -14.89 -23.77 -22.07
N GLU A 304 -15.19 -24.38 -23.22
CA GLU A 304 -15.92 -25.65 -23.35
C GLU A 304 -15.16 -26.56 -24.31
N THR A 305 -14.02 -27.10 -23.88
CA THR A 305 -13.38 -28.34 -24.39
C THR A 305 -12.15 -28.64 -23.53
N ALA A 306 -12.37 -29.03 -22.27
CA ALA A 306 -11.35 -29.65 -21.42
C ALA A 306 -11.99 -30.44 -20.27
N GLU A 307 -13.09 -31.14 -20.55
CA GLU A 307 -13.63 -32.21 -19.71
C GLU A 307 -14.12 -33.29 -20.67
N ASP A 308 -13.28 -34.30 -20.89
CA ASP A 308 -13.61 -35.70 -21.21
C ASP A 308 -12.39 -36.38 -21.87
N GLN A 309 -12.08 -37.61 -21.44
CA GLN A 309 -10.98 -38.53 -21.84
C GLN A 309 -9.71 -38.39 -20.98
N ASP A 310 -9.24 -39.37 -20.20
CA ASP A 310 -9.44 -40.82 -20.23
C ASP A 310 -9.31 -41.44 -18.81
N ASP A 311 -10.30 -42.26 -18.44
CA ASP A 311 -10.13 -43.51 -17.71
C ASP A 311 -9.76 -44.58 -18.75
N ASP A 312 -8.60 -45.23 -18.64
CA ASP A 312 -8.39 -46.68 -18.83
C ASP A 312 -6.90 -47.05 -18.88
N LEU A 313 -6.56 -48.05 -18.04
CA LEU A 313 -5.33 -48.87 -17.92
C LEU A 313 -4.14 -48.34 -17.12
#